data_AF-A0A2U0RZ06-F1
#
_entry.id   AF-A0A2U0RZ06-F1
#
_cell.length_a   1.000
_cell.length_b   1.000
_cell.length_c   1.000
_cell.angle_alpha   90.00
_cell.angle_beta   90.00
_cell.angle_gamma   90.00
#
_symmetry.space_group_name_H-M   'P 1'
#
loop_
_entity.id
_entity.type
_entity.pdbx_description
1 polymer ?
#
loop_
_entity_poly.entity_id
_entity_poly.type
_entity_poly.pdbx_seq_one_letter_code
_entity_poly.pdbx_strand_id
1 'polypeptide(L)'
;GIMDAPILIIPIVNPMEVQRQAHEVDVAGQYPLLFYEKTLQNADPRQTSTIIDTIEDRLNTPAQFEGFKYTVPVSNVNMGNPESIYKKFGKMTDKLHSQLVLAEKIEAVDADVVARKVLTTHFVRDIAGNLRAFTTQKFRCKGCNKKFRRMPLLGKCPSCKSDLILTVYRGGIEKYLPAATQLVKKYGLSEYYAQRLSIVEEEILTLFEGKKPRQISLTLFS
;
A
#
# COMPACT_ATOMS: atom_id res chain seq x y z
N GLY A 1 -13.45 10.80 -15.71
CA GLY A 1 -12.56 9.67 -15.36
C GLY A 1 -11.44 10.22 -14.49
N ILE A 2 -10.38 9.45 -14.21
CA ILE A 2 -9.14 10.03 -13.67
C ILE A 2 -8.31 10.69 -14.79
N MET A 3 -8.61 10.34 -16.05
CA MET A 3 -8.01 10.91 -17.24
C MET A 3 -9.10 11.57 -18.10
N ASP A 4 -8.76 12.72 -18.67
CA ASP A 4 -9.55 13.48 -19.64
C ASP A 4 -8.70 13.78 -20.89
N ALA A 5 -9.36 14.08 -22.01
CA ALA A 5 -8.66 14.47 -23.24
C ALA A 5 -8.07 15.88 -23.10
N PRO A 6 -6.91 16.17 -23.72
CA PRO A 6 -6.35 17.52 -23.71
C PRO A 6 -7.22 18.44 -24.57
N ILE A 7 -8.05 19.26 -23.92
CA ILE A 7 -8.96 20.22 -24.59
C ILE A 7 -8.20 21.47 -25.08
N LEU A 8 -7.15 21.87 -24.35
CA LEU A 8 -6.30 23.02 -24.65
C LEU A 8 -4.83 22.62 -24.51
N ILE A 9 -3.98 23.16 -25.39
CA ILE A 9 -2.53 23.03 -25.30
C ILE A 9 -1.96 24.43 -25.07
N ILE A 10 -1.19 24.57 -24.00
CA ILE A 10 -0.46 25.80 -23.67
C ILE A 10 0.92 25.70 -24.30
N PRO A 11 1.26 26.53 -25.31
CA PRO A 11 2.53 26.41 -26.04
C PRO A 11 3.70 27.09 -25.32
N ILE A 12 3.43 27.96 -24.35
CA ILE A 12 4.43 28.77 -23.65
C ILE A 12 4.20 28.65 -22.15
N VAL A 13 5.25 28.36 -21.40
CA VAL A 13 5.18 28.30 -19.94
C VAL A 13 5.25 29.71 -19.36
N ASN A 14 4.19 30.15 -18.68
CA ASN A 14 4.20 31.36 -17.85
C ASN A 14 4.44 30.97 -16.37
N PRO A 15 5.63 31.23 -15.79
CA PRO A 15 5.95 30.83 -14.42
C PRO A 15 4.94 31.32 -13.38
N MET A 16 4.30 32.48 -13.59
CA MET A 16 3.28 33.01 -12.67
C MET A 16 2.02 32.15 -12.58
N GLU A 17 1.65 31.49 -13.67
CA GLU A 17 0.43 30.68 -13.78
C GLU A 17 0.66 29.22 -13.35
N VAL A 18 1.93 28.84 -13.17
CA VAL A 18 2.28 27.51 -12.68
C VAL A 18 1.82 27.35 -11.23
N GLN A 19 1.56 26.11 -10.84
CA GLN A 19 1.21 25.75 -9.47
C GLN A 19 2.23 26.31 -8.45
N ARG A 20 1.74 26.86 -7.34
CA ARG A 20 2.55 27.50 -6.28
C ARG A 20 3.72 26.67 -5.76
N GLN A 21 3.62 25.34 -5.79
CA GLN A 21 4.72 24.44 -5.42
C GLN A 21 5.99 24.66 -6.25
N ALA A 22 5.86 25.09 -7.51
CA ALA A 22 7.01 25.45 -8.34
C ALA A 22 7.67 26.74 -7.87
N HIS A 23 6.92 27.66 -7.24
CA HIS A 23 7.45 28.93 -6.75
C HIS A 23 8.31 28.73 -5.49
N GLU A 24 8.02 27.68 -4.71
CA GLU A 24 8.73 27.32 -3.48
C GLU A 24 10.08 26.58 -3.72
N VAL A 25 10.47 26.37 -4.98
CA VAL A 25 11.73 25.67 -5.31
C VAL A 25 12.92 26.60 -5.05
N ASP A 26 13.91 26.09 -4.30
CA ASP A 26 15.17 26.79 -4.11
C ASP A 26 16.07 26.68 -5.35
N VAL A 27 16.78 27.77 -5.62
CA VAL A 27 17.65 27.86 -6.81
C VAL A 27 19.08 28.28 -6.45
N ALA A 28 19.38 28.28 -5.14
CA ALA A 28 20.69 28.60 -4.59
C ALA A 28 21.70 27.48 -4.91
N GLY A 29 22.91 27.87 -5.33
CA GLY A 29 24.00 26.90 -5.56
C GLY A 29 24.66 26.41 -4.27
N GLN A 30 24.60 27.21 -3.22
CA GLN A 30 25.08 26.90 -1.88
C GLN A 30 24.20 27.66 -0.89
N TYR A 31 23.84 27.03 0.23
CA TYR A 31 23.08 27.73 1.26
C TYR A 31 24.01 28.62 2.11
N PRO A 32 23.56 29.82 2.51
CA PRO A 32 24.35 30.73 3.33
C PRO A 32 24.53 30.18 4.75
N LEU A 33 25.62 30.58 5.42
CA LEU A 33 25.92 30.17 6.80
C LEU A 33 24.75 30.43 7.76
N LEU A 34 24.11 31.59 7.61
CA LEU A 34 22.98 32.01 8.43
C LEU A 34 21.82 31.01 8.39
N PHE A 35 21.59 30.34 7.26
CA PHE A 35 20.57 29.29 7.16
C PHE A 35 20.88 28.14 8.12
N TYR A 36 22.13 27.64 8.11
CA TYR A 36 22.56 26.57 9.01
C TYR A 36 22.52 26.97 10.49
N GLU A 37 22.83 28.22 10.83
CA GLU A 37 22.71 28.70 12.21
C GLU A 37 21.24 28.77 12.67
N LYS A 38 20.33 29.14 11.77
CA LYS A 38 18.89 29.20 12.05
C LYS A 38 18.27 27.81 12.22
N THR A 39 18.75 26.79 11.52
CA THR A 39 18.28 25.41 11.74
C THR A 39 18.64 24.90 13.13
N LEU A 40 19.81 25.29 13.69
CA LEU A 40 20.18 24.97 15.08
C LEU A 40 19.24 25.61 16.12
N GLN A 41 18.63 26.74 15.78
CA GLN A 41 17.65 27.43 16.62
C GLN A 41 16.23 26.87 16.48
N ASN A 42 16.02 25.87 15.61
CA ASN A 42 14.70 25.38 15.20
C ASN A 42 13.77 26.52 14.73
N ALA A 43 14.33 27.50 13.99
CA ALA A 43 13.56 28.61 13.46
C ALA A 43 12.48 28.13 12.46
N ASP A 44 11.36 28.84 12.40
CA ASP A 44 10.29 28.52 11.46
C ASP A 44 10.77 28.71 9.99
N PRO A 45 10.45 27.77 9.07
CA PRO A 45 10.87 27.86 7.67
C PRO A 45 10.51 29.18 6.97
N ARG A 46 9.41 29.84 7.37
CA ARG A 46 8.98 31.14 6.82
C ARG A 46 9.89 32.29 7.22
N GLN A 47 10.61 32.17 8.32
CA GLN A 47 11.63 33.15 8.71
C GLN A 47 12.91 32.95 7.89
N THR A 48 13.19 31.70 7.49
CA THR A 48 14.37 31.36 6.69
C THR A 48 14.16 31.48 5.18
N SER A 49 12.92 31.53 4.69
CA SER A 49 12.63 31.67 3.25
C SER A 49 13.20 32.96 2.68
N THR A 50 13.23 34.04 3.46
CA THR A 50 13.85 35.32 3.06
C THR A 50 15.37 35.26 2.88
N ILE A 51 16.01 34.18 3.36
CA ILE A 51 17.47 34.00 3.35
C ILE A 51 17.91 33.15 2.14
N ILE A 52 17.00 32.34 1.59
CA ILE A 52 17.26 31.44 0.47
C ILE A 52 16.55 31.99 -0.77
N ASP A 53 17.28 32.06 -1.88
CA ASP A 53 16.75 32.46 -3.17
C ASP A 53 15.79 31.40 -3.74
N THR A 54 14.53 31.78 -3.94
CA THR A 54 13.47 30.91 -4.49
C THR A 54 12.96 31.41 -5.84
N ILE A 55 12.21 30.58 -6.56
CA ILE A 55 11.60 30.97 -7.84
C ILE A 55 10.59 32.11 -7.65
N GLU A 56 9.87 32.14 -6.52
CA GLU A 56 8.92 33.21 -6.19
C GLU A 56 9.57 34.60 -6.22
N ASP A 57 10.77 34.72 -5.66
CA ASP A 57 11.53 35.98 -5.57
C ASP A 57 11.98 36.50 -6.95
N ARG A 58 11.97 35.64 -7.97
CA ARG A 58 12.42 35.93 -9.33
C ARG A 58 11.28 36.17 -10.32
N LEU A 59 10.03 35.94 -9.93
CA LEU A 59 8.87 36.14 -10.80
C LEU A 59 8.83 37.57 -11.37
N ASN A 60 8.38 37.71 -12.62
CA ASN A 60 8.37 38.99 -13.38
C ASN A 60 9.74 39.56 -13.72
N THR A 61 10.83 38.83 -13.46
CA THR A 61 12.19 39.21 -13.88
C THR A 61 12.71 38.23 -14.93
N PRO A 62 13.73 38.60 -15.74
CA PRO A 62 14.38 37.66 -16.66
C PRO A 62 14.92 36.40 -15.95
N ALA A 63 15.32 36.52 -14.68
CA ALA A 63 15.85 35.43 -13.87
C ALA A 63 14.82 34.33 -13.54
N GLN A 64 13.54 34.51 -13.85
CA GLN A 64 12.51 33.46 -13.70
C GLN A 64 12.72 32.27 -14.65
N PHE A 65 13.57 32.41 -15.68
CA PHE A 65 13.86 31.36 -16.65
C PHE A 65 15.31 30.87 -16.64
N GLU A 66 16.21 31.53 -15.88
CA GLU A 66 17.65 31.29 -15.97
C GLU A 66 18.38 31.41 -14.63
N GLY A 67 19.64 30.97 -14.62
CA GLY A 67 20.50 31.11 -13.45
C GLY A 67 20.09 30.24 -12.26
N PHE A 68 19.36 29.15 -12.51
CA PHE A 68 19.05 28.14 -11.49
C PHE A 68 20.27 27.28 -11.22
N LYS A 69 20.56 27.09 -9.94
CA LYS A 69 21.66 26.23 -9.48
C LYS A 69 21.09 25.12 -8.60
N TYR A 70 21.96 24.20 -8.23
CA TYR A 70 21.67 23.09 -7.34
C TYR A 70 22.84 22.92 -6.37
N THR A 71 22.56 22.41 -5.18
CA THR A 71 23.55 22.26 -4.11
C THR A 71 24.43 21.03 -4.26
N VAL A 72 23.87 19.94 -4.82
CA VAL A 72 24.56 18.64 -4.92
C VAL A 72 24.62 18.19 -6.38
N PRO A 73 25.80 18.21 -7.04
CA PRO A 73 25.95 17.67 -8.39
C PRO A 73 25.79 16.15 -8.41
N VAL A 74 25.14 15.64 -9.46
CA VAL A 74 25.10 14.20 -9.77
C VAL A 74 25.73 13.96 -11.13
N SER A 75 26.47 12.86 -11.27
CA SER A 75 27.15 12.51 -12.52
C SER A 75 26.18 12.01 -13.60
N ASN A 76 25.12 11.31 -13.20
CA ASN A 76 24.12 10.78 -14.12
C ASN A 76 22.79 10.58 -13.41
N VAL A 77 21.73 11.24 -13.92
CA VAL A 77 20.36 11.15 -13.39
C VAL A 77 19.75 9.75 -13.49
N ASN A 78 20.29 8.90 -14.36
CA ASN A 78 19.81 7.55 -14.60
C ASN A 78 20.58 6.47 -13.82
N MET A 79 21.54 6.82 -12.96
CA MET A 79 22.37 5.82 -12.25
C MET A 79 21.65 5.05 -11.12
N GLY A 80 20.33 5.13 -11.02
CA GLY A 80 19.53 4.36 -10.08
C GLY A 80 19.06 3.01 -10.61
N ASN A 81 18.36 2.25 -9.75
CA ASN A 81 17.65 1.07 -10.18
C ASN A 81 16.36 1.48 -10.94
N PRO A 82 16.23 1.17 -12.25
CA PRO A 82 15.07 1.59 -13.04
C PRO A 82 13.79 0.84 -12.66
N GLU A 83 13.90 -0.32 -12.00
CA GLU A 83 12.77 -1.13 -11.63
C GLU A 83 12.79 -1.54 -10.15
N SER A 84 11.79 -1.08 -9.41
CA SER A 84 11.60 -1.50 -8.02
C SER A 84 11.46 -3.02 -7.91
N ILE A 85 12.12 -3.64 -6.93
CA ILE A 85 11.99 -5.07 -6.62
C ILE A 85 10.52 -5.44 -6.31
N TYR A 86 9.73 -4.48 -5.80
CA TYR A 86 8.29 -4.63 -5.55
C TYR A 86 7.49 -5.11 -6.78
N LYS A 87 7.88 -4.70 -8.00
CA LYS A 87 7.24 -5.14 -9.25
C LYS A 87 7.58 -6.59 -9.61
N LYS A 88 8.78 -7.04 -9.25
CA LYS A 88 9.28 -8.40 -9.53
C LYS A 88 8.59 -9.46 -8.66
N PHE A 89 8.16 -9.09 -7.46
CA PHE A 89 7.40 -9.99 -6.59
C PHE A 89 5.96 -10.18 -7.08
N GLY A 90 5.57 -11.43 -7.32
CA GLY A 90 4.20 -11.78 -7.68
C GLY A 90 3.24 -11.76 -6.49
N LYS A 91 3.57 -12.45 -5.40
CA LYS A 91 2.67 -12.59 -4.25
C LYS A 91 2.87 -11.48 -3.23
N MET A 92 1.77 -11.04 -2.61
CA MET A 92 1.80 -10.06 -1.52
C MET A 92 2.59 -10.55 -0.30
N THR A 93 2.54 -11.86 -0.01
CA THR A 93 3.32 -12.49 1.06
C THR A 93 4.82 -12.29 0.86
N ASP A 94 5.30 -12.41 -0.37
CA ASP A 94 6.73 -12.28 -0.71
C ASP A 94 7.18 -10.82 -0.55
N LYS A 95 6.31 -9.88 -0.92
CA LYS A 95 6.54 -8.43 -0.73
C LYS A 95 6.69 -8.08 0.74
N LEU A 96 5.78 -8.57 1.58
CA LEU A 96 5.82 -8.32 3.02
C LEU A 96 7.02 -9.01 3.68
N HIS A 97 7.37 -10.22 3.26
CA HIS A 97 8.57 -10.89 3.72
C HIS A 97 9.83 -10.08 3.37
N SER A 98 9.96 -9.61 2.13
CA SER A 98 11.08 -8.78 1.70
C SER A 98 11.16 -7.46 2.47
N GLN A 99 10.03 -6.82 2.75
CA GLN A 99 9.96 -5.64 3.61
C GLN A 99 10.50 -5.90 5.02
N LEU A 100 10.16 -7.05 5.61
CA LEU A 100 10.63 -7.43 6.95
C LEU A 100 12.13 -7.77 6.96
N VAL A 101 12.62 -8.48 5.93
CA VAL A 101 14.05 -8.73 5.76
C VAL A 101 14.84 -7.42 5.62
N LEU A 102 14.26 -6.42 4.95
CA LEU A 102 14.88 -5.09 4.87
C LEU A 102 14.85 -4.38 6.22
N ALA A 103 13.75 -4.46 6.96
CA ALA A 103 13.64 -3.89 8.30
C ALA A 103 14.69 -4.47 9.27
N GLU A 104 14.94 -5.79 9.21
CA GLU A 104 15.99 -6.45 10.01
C GLU A 104 17.42 -6.00 9.66
N LYS A 105 17.63 -5.44 8.47
CA LYS A 105 18.95 -4.98 8.01
C LYS A 105 19.23 -3.52 8.33
N ILE A 106 18.20 -2.71 8.57
CA ILE A 106 18.35 -1.27 8.77
C ILE A 106 18.36 -0.98 10.27
N GLU A 107 19.49 -0.47 10.77
CA GLU A 107 19.66 -0.13 12.18
C GLU A 107 18.63 0.89 12.70
N ALA A 108 18.26 1.87 11.88
CA ALA A 108 17.27 2.89 12.23
C ALA A 108 15.82 2.36 12.27
N VAL A 109 15.56 1.09 11.93
CA VAL A 109 14.21 0.52 11.81
C VAL A 109 14.01 -0.59 12.84
N ASP A 110 13.01 -0.40 13.70
CA ASP A 110 12.54 -1.45 14.60
C ASP A 110 11.66 -2.45 13.84
N ALA A 111 12.20 -3.64 13.61
CA ALA A 111 11.53 -4.72 12.89
C ALA A 111 10.26 -5.22 13.60
N ASP A 112 10.21 -5.19 14.93
CA ASP A 112 9.05 -5.64 15.72
C ASP A 112 7.88 -4.66 15.57
N VAL A 113 8.18 -3.37 15.54
CA VAL A 113 7.17 -2.33 15.25
C VAL A 113 6.63 -2.48 13.83
N VAL A 114 7.49 -2.74 12.85
CA VAL A 114 7.07 -2.97 11.45
C VAL A 114 6.20 -4.22 11.35
N ALA A 115 6.63 -5.34 11.96
CA ALA A 115 5.88 -6.59 11.98
C ALA A 115 4.49 -6.41 12.60
N ARG A 116 4.40 -5.71 13.74
CA ARG A 116 3.12 -5.40 14.40
C ARG A 116 2.21 -4.54 13.54
N LYS A 117 2.75 -3.54 12.85
CA LYS A 117 1.98 -2.71 11.90
C LYS A 117 1.47 -3.57 10.75
N VAL A 118 2.34 -4.36 10.10
CA VAL A 118 1.94 -5.27 9.01
C VAL A 118 0.81 -6.21 9.44
N LEU A 119 0.95 -6.81 10.62
CA LEU A 119 -0.07 -7.71 11.16
C LEU A 119 -1.42 -7.02 11.34
N THR A 120 -1.42 -5.85 11.99
CA THR A 120 -2.67 -5.18 12.40
C THR A 120 -3.35 -4.42 11.27
N THR A 121 -2.59 -3.75 10.41
CA THR A 121 -3.15 -2.89 9.35
C THR A 121 -3.44 -3.63 8.06
N HIS A 122 -2.73 -4.73 7.78
CA HIS A 122 -2.91 -5.53 6.57
C HIS A 122 -3.53 -6.90 6.88
N PHE A 123 -2.82 -7.80 7.56
CA PHE A 123 -3.26 -9.19 7.67
C PHE A 123 -4.57 -9.35 8.46
N VAL A 124 -4.62 -8.88 9.70
CA VAL A 124 -5.82 -9.02 10.54
C VAL A 124 -7.00 -8.28 9.91
N ARG A 125 -6.76 -7.11 9.30
CA ARG A 125 -7.81 -6.35 8.59
C ARG A 125 -8.34 -7.13 7.39
N ASP A 126 -7.48 -7.71 6.56
CA ASP A 126 -7.88 -8.47 5.38
C ASP A 126 -8.61 -9.77 5.75
N ILE A 127 -8.09 -10.52 6.72
CA ILE A 127 -8.70 -11.78 7.15
C ILE A 127 -10.10 -11.50 7.73
N ALA A 128 -10.22 -10.58 8.68
CA ALA A 128 -11.51 -10.24 9.28
C ALA A 128 -12.48 -9.63 8.26
N GLY A 129 -11.97 -8.79 7.34
CA GLY A 129 -12.75 -8.20 6.25
C GLY A 129 -13.31 -9.26 5.30
N ASN A 130 -12.47 -10.20 4.87
CA ASN A 130 -12.88 -11.29 3.99
C ASN A 130 -13.83 -12.27 4.68
N LEU A 131 -13.62 -12.58 5.96
CA LEU A 131 -14.51 -13.42 6.74
C LEU A 131 -15.91 -12.79 6.86
N ARG A 132 -15.98 -11.51 7.24
CA ARG A 132 -17.24 -10.75 7.29
C ARG A 132 -17.91 -10.65 5.92
N ALA A 133 -17.13 -10.41 4.87
CA ALA A 133 -17.65 -10.35 3.51
C ALA A 133 -18.21 -11.71 3.08
N PHE A 134 -17.57 -12.82 3.45
CA PHE A 134 -18.01 -14.17 3.13
C PHE A 134 -19.36 -14.50 3.78
N THR A 135 -19.56 -14.16 5.05
CA THR A 135 -20.82 -14.47 5.77
C THR A 135 -21.99 -13.59 5.31
N THR A 136 -21.71 -12.41 4.75
CA THR A 136 -22.73 -11.44 4.30
C THR A 136 -22.86 -11.33 2.77
N GLN A 137 -22.13 -12.17 2.01
CA GLN A 137 -22.01 -12.03 0.56
C GLN A 137 -23.33 -12.22 -0.19
N LYS A 138 -23.35 -11.69 -1.42
CA LYS A 138 -24.40 -11.94 -2.41
C LYS A 138 -23.92 -13.03 -3.37
N PHE A 139 -24.87 -13.73 -4.00
CA PHE A 139 -24.58 -14.69 -5.06
C PHE A 139 -24.66 -14.02 -6.42
N ARG A 140 -23.74 -14.34 -7.33
CA ARG A 140 -23.73 -13.80 -8.71
C ARG A 140 -24.07 -14.92 -9.70
N CYS A 141 -24.94 -14.64 -10.65
CA CYS A 141 -25.18 -15.54 -11.78
C CYS A 141 -24.04 -15.51 -12.79
N LYS A 142 -23.58 -16.69 -13.24
CA LYS A 142 -22.54 -16.79 -14.29
C LYS A 142 -23.02 -16.29 -15.66
N GLY A 143 -24.28 -16.50 -16.01
CA GLY A 143 -24.81 -16.14 -17.34
C GLY A 143 -25.16 -14.66 -17.47
N CYS A 144 -26.00 -14.14 -16.55
CA CYS A 144 -26.55 -12.79 -16.66
C CYS A 144 -25.97 -11.78 -15.66
N ASN A 145 -25.02 -12.17 -14.81
CA ASN A 145 -24.39 -11.33 -13.78
C ASN A 145 -25.33 -10.71 -12.73
N LYS A 146 -26.62 -11.11 -12.72
CA LYS A 146 -27.58 -10.68 -11.71
C LYS A 146 -27.14 -11.14 -10.32
N LYS A 147 -27.30 -10.25 -9.34
CA LYS A 147 -26.89 -10.46 -7.94
C LYS A 147 -28.10 -10.80 -7.08
N PHE A 148 -27.97 -11.82 -6.24
CA PHE A 148 -29.02 -12.28 -5.34
C PHE A 148 -28.54 -12.20 -3.90
N ARG A 149 -29.35 -11.58 -3.02
CA ARG A 149 -29.03 -11.50 -1.58
C ARG A 149 -29.01 -12.87 -0.91
N ARG A 150 -29.84 -13.80 -1.37
CA ARG A 150 -29.94 -15.18 -0.88
C ARG A 150 -29.97 -16.12 -2.07
N MET A 151 -29.49 -17.35 -1.88
CA MET A 151 -29.60 -18.39 -2.90
C MET A 151 -31.08 -18.74 -3.11
N PRO A 152 -31.62 -18.65 -4.35
CA PRO A 152 -32.96 -19.12 -4.65
C PRO A 152 -33.10 -20.60 -4.33
N LEU A 153 -34.27 -21.03 -3.86
CA LEU A 153 -34.54 -22.42 -3.49
C LEU A 153 -34.33 -23.41 -4.65
N LEU A 154 -34.53 -22.96 -5.88
CA LEU A 154 -34.26 -23.73 -7.10
C LEU A 154 -32.76 -24.00 -7.35
N GLY A 155 -31.86 -23.38 -6.59
CA GLY A 155 -30.40 -23.46 -6.76
C GLY A 155 -29.85 -22.77 -8.01
N LYS A 156 -30.71 -22.36 -8.95
CA LYS A 156 -30.36 -21.76 -10.24
C LYS A 156 -30.90 -20.35 -10.38
N CYS A 157 -30.35 -19.59 -11.33
CA CYS A 157 -30.85 -18.26 -11.65
C CYS A 157 -32.30 -18.34 -12.20
N PRO A 158 -33.28 -17.60 -11.64
CA PRO A 158 -34.66 -17.63 -12.11
C PRO A 158 -34.82 -17.10 -13.54
N SER A 159 -33.92 -16.20 -13.99
CA SER A 159 -34.03 -15.52 -15.27
C SER A 159 -33.36 -16.28 -16.42
N CYS A 160 -32.18 -16.88 -16.21
CA CYS A 160 -31.42 -17.54 -17.28
C CYS A 160 -31.05 -19.00 -16.98
N LYS A 161 -31.53 -19.58 -15.87
CA LYS A 161 -31.30 -20.97 -15.44
C LYS A 161 -29.83 -21.39 -15.26
N SER A 162 -28.88 -20.45 -15.36
CA SER A 162 -27.46 -20.70 -15.12
C SER A 162 -27.14 -20.81 -13.62
N ASP A 163 -25.97 -21.36 -13.32
CA ASP A 163 -25.48 -21.50 -11.95
C ASP A 163 -25.14 -20.16 -11.30
N LEU A 164 -25.30 -20.15 -9.97
CA LEU A 164 -24.93 -19.06 -9.10
C LEU A 164 -23.61 -19.38 -8.42
N ILE A 165 -22.73 -18.38 -8.32
CA ILE A 165 -21.42 -18.47 -7.67
C ILE A 165 -21.34 -17.53 -6.48
N LEU A 166 -20.46 -17.90 -5.55
CA LEU A 166 -19.99 -17.02 -4.48
C LEU A 166 -19.15 -15.89 -5.06
N THR A 167 -19.20 -14.73 -4.41
CA THR A 167 -18.33 -13.60 -4.75
C THR A 167 -17.04 -13.60 -3.93
N VAL A 168 -17.07 -14.22 -2.76
CA VAL A 168 -15.92 -14.40 -1.87
C VAL A 168 -15.78 -15.90 -1.59
N TYR A 169 -14.59 -16.44 -1.80
CA TYR A 169 -14.29 -17.86 -1.64
C TYR A 169 -13.44 -18.07 -0.38
N ARG A 170 -13.53 -19.28 0.20
CA ARG A 170 -12.73 -19.72 1.37
C ARG A 170 -11.24 -19.39 1.24
N GLY A 171 -10.64 -19.71 0.09
CA GLY A 171 -9.23 -19.45 -0.15
C GLY A 171 -8.83 -17.96 -0.07
N GLY A 172 -9.76 -17.03 -0.27
CA GLY A 172 -9.50 -15.60 -0.07
C GLY A 172 -9.38 -15.20 1.41
N ILE A 173 -10.02 -15.95 2.30
CA ILE A 173 -9.99 -15.73 3.76
C ILE A 173 -8.72 -16.35 4.35
N GLU A 174 -8.43 -17.61 4.00
CA GLU A 174 -7.32 -18.39 4.56
C GLU A 174 -5.94 -17.96 4.07
N LYS A 175 -5.86 -17.26 2.93
CA LYS A 175 -4.62 -16.91 2.24
C LYS A 175 -3.52 -16.35 3.14
N TYR A 176 -3.89 -15.49 4.10
CA TYR A 176 -2.95 -14.76 4.95
C TYR A 176 -2.78 -15.33 6.36
N LEU A 177 -3.61 -16.31 6.74
CA LEU A 177 -3.59 -16.86 8.09
C LEU A 177 -2.23 -17.50 8.45
N PRO A 178 -1.61 -18.34 7.59
CA PRO A 178 -0.30 -18.92 7.89
C PRO A 178 0.80 -17.87 8.03
N ALA A 179 0.80 -16.87 7.15
CA ALA A 179 1.78 -15.78 7.18
C ALA A 179 1.63 -14.91 8.43
N ALA A 180 0.39 -14.60 8.84
CA ALA A 180 0.10 -13.86 10.07
C ALA A 180 0.55 -14.62 11.31
N THR A 181 0.28 -15.93 11.40
CA THR A 181 0.69 -16.78 12.51
C THR A 181 2.21 -16.92 12.59
N GLN A 182 2.89 -17.10 11.45
CA GLN A 182 4.36 -17.13 11.40
C GLN A 182 4.96 -15.80 11.86
N LEU A 183 4.35 -14.67 11.49
CA LEU A 183 4.81 -13.34 11.87
C LEU A 183 4.75 -13.13 13.38
N VAL A 184 3.63 -13.51 14.02
CA VAL A 184 3.47 -13.44 15.48
C VAL A 184 4.54 -14.27 16.19
N LYS A 185 4.79 -15.49 15.71
CA LYS A 185 5.81 -16.39 16.27
C LYS A 185 7.23 -15.86 16.09
N LYS A 186 7.58 -15.37 14.89
CA LYS A 186 8.94 -14.93 14.56
C LYS A 186 9.36 -13.70 15.37
N TYR A 187 8.47 -12.71 15.51
CA TYR A 187 8.76 -11.43 16.18
C TYR A 187 8.23 -11.36 17.61
N GLY A 188 7.88 -12.51 18.22
CA GLY A 188 7.41 -12.56 19.61
C GLY A 188 6.28 -11.58 19.94
N LEU A 189 5.33 -11.39 19.00
CA LEU A 189 4.26 -10.41 19.19
C LEU A 189 3.31 -10.87 20.32
N SER A 190 2.65 -9.90 20.97
CA SER A 190 1.75 -10.15 22.12
C SER A 190 0.80 -11.33 21.90
N GLU A 191 0.61 -12.12 22.96
CA GLU A 191 -0.27 -13.29 23.00
C GLU A 191 -1.69 -12.98 22.51
N TYR A 192 -2.18 -11.76 22.75
CA TYR A 192 -3.46 -11.28 22.23
C TYR A 192 -3.60 -11.51 20.71
N TYR A 193 -2.55 -11.26 19.93
CA TYR A 193 -2.58 -11.47 18.49
C TYR A 193 -2.59 -12.95 18.11
N ALA A 194 -1.86 -13.79 18.86
CA ALA A 194 -1.88 -15.24 18.65
C ALA A 194 -3.28 -15.81 18.91
N GLN A 195 -3.88 -15.45 20.05
CA GLN A 195 -5.24 -15.86 20.42
C GLN A 195 -6.27 -15.38 19.40
N ARG A 196 -6.16 -14.12 18.96
CA ARG A 196 -7.08 -13.55 17.96
C ARG A 196 -7.01 -14.30 16.63
N LEU A 197 -5.82 -14.69 16.17
CA LEU A 197 -5.68 -15.50 14.96
C LEU A 197 -6.24 -16.91 15.15
N SER A 198 -6.05 -17.51 16.33
CA SER A 198 -6.62 -18.83 16.68
C SER A 198 -8.14 -18.84 16.63
N ILE A 199 -8.80 -17.83 17.21
CA ILE A 199 -10.26 -17.71 17.17
C ILE A 199 -10.77 -17.60 15.73
N VAL A 200 -10.08 -16.82 14.90
CA VAL A 200 -10.44 -16.67 13.49
C VAL A 200 -10.23 -17.98 12.72
N GLU A 201 -9.17 -18.72 13.02
CA GLU A 201 -8.92 -20.05 12.46
C GLU A 201 -10.03 -21.03 12.81
N GLU A 202 -10.43 -21.09 14.07
CA GLU A 202 -11.54 -21.91 14.56
C GLU A 202 -12.88 -21.53 13.94
N GLU A 203 -13.16 -20.23 13.78
CA GLU A 203 -14.37 -19.74 13.12
C GLU A 203 -14.41 -20.17 11.64
N ILE A 204 -13.28 -20.07 10.93
CA ILE A 204 -13.14 -20.58 9.56
C ILE A 204 -13.40 -22.09 9.53
N LEU A 205 -12.75 -22.87 10.39
CA LEU A 205 -12.97 -24.32 10.45
C LEU A 205 -14.44 -24.65 10.69
N THR A 206 -15.09 -24.01 11.65
CA THR A 206 -16.50 -24.24 11.99
C THR A 206 -17.45 -23.85 10.84
N LEU A 207 -17.20 -22.72 10.17
CA LEU A 207 -18.03 -22.27 9.04
C LEU A 207 -17.93 -23.19 7.81
N PHE A 208 -16.78 -23.84 7.62
CA PHE A 208 -16.51 -24.67 6.44
C PHE A 208 -16.57 -26.18 6.71
N GLU A 209 -16.57 -26.63 7.97
CA GLU A 209 -16.75 -28.02 8.35
C GLU A 209 -18.23 -28.42 8.30
N GLY A 210 -18.71 -28.59 7.06
CA GLY A 210 -19.94 -29.29 6.72
C GLY A 210 -19.66 -30.44 5.75
N LYS A 211 -19.70 -31.68 6.26
CA LYS A 211 -19.81 -32.98 5.54
C LYS A 211 -19.10 -33.08 4.18
N LYS A 212 -17.77 -33.02 4.14
CA LYS A 212 -17.00 -33.66 3.08
C LYS A 212 -16.01 -34.65 3.69
N PRO A 213 -15.95 -35.91 3.22
CA PRO A 213 -14.95 -36.85 3.69
C PRO A 213 -13.57 -36.27 3.42
N ARG A 214 -12.75 -36.13 4.47
CA ARG A 214 -11.36 -35.68 4.33
C ARG A 214 -10.56 -36.82 3.71
N GLN A 215 -9.84 -36.53 2.63
CA GLN A 215 -8.78 -37.41 2.14
C GLN A 215 -7.66 -37.39 3.18
N ILE A 216 -7.44 -38.53 3.83
CA ILE A 216 -6.41 -38.70 4.85
C ILE A 216 -5.09 -38.97 4.13
N SER A 217 -4.02 -38.24 4.46
CA SER A 217 -2.68 -38.54 3.93
C SER A 217 -2.16 -39.85 4.54
N LEU A 218 -1.64 -40.75 3.72
CA LEU A 218 -1.07 -42.04 4.15
C LEU A 218 0.19 -41.89 5.02
N THR A 219 0.80 -40.71 5.06
CA THR A 219 1.99 -40.40 5.88
C THR A 219 1.70 -40.16 7.36
N LEU A 220 0.42 -40.20 7.78
CA LEU A 220 0.05 -40.11 9.20
C LEU A 220 0.17 -41.45 9.95
N PHE A 221 0.62 -42.52 9.28
CA PHE A 221 0.76 -43.87 9.83
C PHE A 221 2.20 -44.41 9.78
N SER A 222 3.20 -43.54 9.63
CA SER A 222 4.63 -43.93 9.63
C SER A 222 5.37 -43.29 10.78
#